data_AF-J9BTJ7-F1
#
_entry.id   AF-J9BTJ7-F1
#
_cell.length_a   1.000
_cell.length_b   1.000
_cell.length_c   1.000
_cell.angle_alpha   90.00
_cell.angle_beta   90.00
_cell.angle_gamma   90.00
#
_symmetry.space_group_name_H-M   'P 1'
#
loop_
_entity.id
_entity.type
_entity.pdbx_description
1 polymer ?
#
loop_
_entity_poly.entity_id
_entity_poly.type
_entity_poly.pdbx_seq_one_letter_code
_entity_poly.pdbx_strand_id
1 'polypeptide(L)'
;MYGDSAVFGKKIGGDILCGKKTFLLINALQRADQSTGEHLLSLLSDATLVPTKKIEAVTALYNQLGIAQLTLDRIESFYTEAYHELQQLSLPAAQWKPLWDYAQSLLGRKK
;
A
#
# COMPACT_ATOMS: atom_id res chain seq x y z
N MET A 1 7.86 -0.99 -3.42
CA MET A 1 8.23 -0.65 -4.80
C MET A 1 7.87 0.79 -5.17
N TYR A 2 6.90 1.43 -4.50
CA TYR A 2 6.46 2.79 -4.83
C TYR A 2 7.03 3.91 -3.93
N GLY A 3 7.97 3.58 -3.02
CA GLY A 3 8.70 4.56 -2.22
C GLY A 3 10.11 4.72 -2.78
N ASP A 4 10.63 5.94 -2.77
CA ASP A 4 11.97 6.24 -3.30
C ASP A 4 13.06 5.68 -2.37
N SER A 5 14.01 4.92 -2.92
CA SER A 5 15.10 4.29 -2.17
C SER A 5 16.04 5.33 -1.58
N ALA A 6 16.19 6.47 -2.27
CA ALA A 6 17.04 7.58 -1.82
C ALA A 6 16.50 8.22 -0.52
N VAL A 7 15.18 8.18 -0.35
CA VAL A 7 14.46 8.75 0.79
C VAL A 7 14.50 7.84 2.02
N PHE A 8 14.32 6.54 1.82
CA PHE A 8 14.08 5.61 2.92
C PHE A 8 15.34 5.00 3.54
N GLY A 9 16.51 5.18 2.91
CA GLY A 9 17.80 4.67 3.43
C GLY A 9 17.87 3.15 3.62
N LYS A 10 16.90 2.39 3.09
CA LYS A 10 16.76 0.94 3.21
C LYS A 10 16.42 0.32 1.86
N LYS A 11 16.80 -0.95 1.66
CA LYS A 11 16.46 -1.71 0.45
C LYS A 11 14.93 -1.77 0.28
N ILE A 12 14.41 -1.20 -0.82
CA ILE A 12 13.00 -1.30 -1.21
C ILE A 12 12.63 -2.78 -1.37
N GLY A 13 11.42 -3.16 -0.97
CA GLY A 13 10.88 -4.50 -1.22
C GLY A 13 11.23 -5.54 -0.17
N GLY A 14 11.80 -5.14 0.98
CA GLY A 14 12.05 -6.04 2.11
C GLY A 14 10.80 -6.81 2.57
N ASP A 15 9.61 -6.22 2.49
CA ASP A 15 8.36 -6.92 2.85
C ASP A 15 8.03 -8.08 1.90
N ILE A 16 8.39 -7.96 0.61
CA ILE A 16 8.26 -9.04 -0.37
C ILE A 16 9.26 -10.15 -0.03
N LEU A 17 10.51 -9.79 0.28
CA LEU A 17 11.57 -10.76 0.61
C LEU A 17 11.27 -11.53 1.91
N CYS A 18 10.65 -10.87 2.89
CA CYS A 18 10.24 -11.50 4.14
C CYS A 18 8.87 -12.19 4.05
N GLY A 19 8.20 -12.20 2.89
CA GLY A 19 6.89 -12.82 2.72
C GLY A 19 5.80 -12.24 3.61
N LYS A 20 5.87 -10.94 3.94
CA LYS A 20 4.91 -10.32 4.85
C LYS A 20 3.52 -10.23 4.20
N LYS A 21 2.49 -10.55 4.98
CA LYS A 21 1.08 -10.42 4.62
C LYS A 21 0.63 -8.95 4.64
N THR A 22 1.16 -8.17 3.71
CA THR A 22 0.87 -6.74 3.57
C THR A 22 -0.48 -6.50 2.89
N PHE A 23 -1.01 -5.28 3.04
CA PHE A 23 -2.22 -4.85 2.32
C PHE A 23 -2.11 -5.11 0.81
N LEU A 24 -0.96 -4.80 0.21
CA LEU A 24 -0.72 -4.99 -1.22
C LEU A 24 -0.82 -6.48 -1.60
N LEU A 25 -0.18 -7.37 -0.84
CA LEU A 25 -0.18 -8.80 -1.11
C LEU A 25 -1.58 -9.41 -0.98
N ILE A 26 -2.29 -9.07 0.10
CA ILE A 26 -3.62 -9.62 0.36
C ILE A 26 -4.58 -9.22 -0.77
N ASN A 27 -4.57 -7.95 -1.16
CA ASN A 27 -5.43 -7.47 -2.25
C ASN A 27 -5.00 -8.00 -3.62
N ALA A 28 -3.70 -8.24 -3.86
CA ALA A 28 -3.22 -8.89 -5.07
C ALA A 28 -3.78 -10.31 -5.18
N LEU A 29 -3.69 -11.11 -4.13
CA LEU A 29 -4.21 -12.48 -4.11
C LEU A 29 -5.74 -12.53 -4.27
N GLN A 30 -6.47 -11.54 -3.73
CA GLN A 30 -7.93 -11.47 -3.88
C GLN A 30 -8.39 -11.11 -5.30
N ARG A 31 -7.56 -10.41 -6.07
CA ARG A 31 -7.90 -9.91 -7.42
C ARG A 31 -7.32 -10.75 -8.54
N ALA A 32 -6.29 -11.52 -8.24
CA ALA A 32 -5.67 -12.43 -9.18
C ALA A 32 -6.64 -13.55 -9.58
N ASP A 33 -6.57 -13.98 -10.84
CA ASP A 33 -7.09 -15.28 -11.21
C ASP A 33 -6.24 -16.40 -10.61
N GLN A 34 -6.69 -17.64 -10.75
CA GLN A 34 -6.01 -18.79 -10.16
C GLN A 34 -4.55 -18.90 -10.60
N SER A 35 -4.27 -18.78 -11.91
CA SER A 35 -2.92 -18.91 -12.45
C SER A 35 -1.99 -17.81 -11.96
N THR A 36 -2.47 -16.57 -11.93
CA THR A 36 -1.72 -15.40 -11.45
C THR A 36 -1.47 -15.50 -9.95
N GLY A 37 -2.44 -15.98 -9.19
CA GLY A 37 -2.33 -16.20 -7.74
C GLY A 37 -1.29 -17.28 -7.41
N GLU A 38 -1.34 -18.42 -8.10
CA GLU A 38 -0.35 -19.50 -7.95
C GLU A 38 1.06 -19.03 -8.31
N HIS A 39 1.22 -18.26 -9.40
CA HIS A 39 2.49 -17.67 -9.78
C HIS A 39 3.01 -16.65 -8.74
N LEU A 40 2.14 -15.80 -8.20
CA LEU A 40 2.51 -14.86 -7.14
C LEU A 40 3.02 -15.60 -5.90
N LEU A 41 2.31 -16.66 -5.49
CA LEU A 41 2.71 -17.48 -4.34
C LEU A 41 4.04 -18.21 -4.57
N SER A 42 4.25 -18.77 -5.77
CA SER A 42 5.52 -19.46 -6.08
C SER A 42 6.71 -18.51 -6.04
N LEU A 43 6.57 -17.30 -6.59
CA LEU A 43 7.60 -16.25 -6.49
C LEU A 43 7.92 -15.89 -5.04
N LEU A 44 6.91 -15.81 -4.16
CA LEU A 44 7.13 -15.48 -2.75
C LEU A 44 7.85 -16.61 -2.01
N SER A 45 7.52 -17.87 -2.30
CA SER A 45 8.10 -19.04 -1.65
C SER A 45 9.49 -19.44 -2.18
N ASP A 46 9.89 -18.96 -3.37
CA ASP A 46 11.19 -19.33 -3.97
C ASP A 46 12.37 -18.66 -3.26
N ALA A 47 13.06 -19.39 -2.39
CA ALA A 47 14.24 -18.89 -1.67
C ALA A 47 15.51 -18.77 -2.55
N THR A 48 15.51 -19.34 -3.75
CA THR A 48 16.66 -19.36 -4.67
C THR A 48 16.69 -18.16 -5.61
N LEU A 49 15.54 -17.49 -5.79
CA LEU A 49 15.41 -16.36 -6.68
C LEU A 49 16.26 -15.16 -6.21
N VAL A 50 16.96 -14.52 -7.15
CA VAL A 50 17.73 -13.30 -6.85
C VAL A 50 16.78 -12.23 -6.29
N PRO A 51 17.08 -11.59 -5.12
CA PRO A 51 16.15 -10.69 -4.45
C PRO A 51 15.60 -9.56 -5.32
N THR A 52 16.43 -8.95 -6.17
CA THR A 52 16.01 -7.89 -7.09
C THR A 52 15.02 -8.40 -8.13
N LYS A 53 15.28 -9.58 -8.70
CA LYS A 53 14.37 -10.25 -9.65
C LYS A 53 13.04 -10.63 -9.01
N LYS A 54 13.05 -11.07 -7.75
CA LYS A 54 11.81 -11.36 -7.01
C LYS A 54 10.97 -10.09 -6.84
N ILE A 55 11.60 -8.99 -6.43
CA ILE A 55 10.92 -7.70 -6.23
C ILE A 55 10.36 -7.16 -7.55
N GLU A 56 11.14 -7.23 -8.64
CA GLU A 56 10.71 -6.84 -9.99
C GLU A 56 9.48 -7.64 -10.43
N ALA A 57 9.54 -8.98 -10.36
CA ALA A 57 8.46 -9.86 -10.80
C ALA A 57 7.18 -9.68 -9.97
N VAL A 58 7.29 -9.66 -8.64
CA VAL A 58 6.12 -9.44 -7.76
C VAL A 58 5.50 -8.08 -8.01
N THR A 59 6.30 -7.05 -8.31
CA THR A 59 5.71 -5.75 -8.59
C THR A 59 5.09 -5.64 -9.97
N ALA A 60 5.65 -6.31 -10.98
CA ALA A 60 4.99 -6.40 -12.28
C ALA A 60 3.57 -6.99 -12.12
N LEU A 61 3.41 -8.02 -11.29
CA LEU A 61 2.10 -8.58 -10.95
C LEU A 61 1.21 -7.56 -10.22
N TYR A 62 1.73 -6.82 -9.25
CA TYR A 62 0.95 -5.76 -8.59
C TYR A 62 0.48 -4.67 -9.55
N ASN A 63 1.32 -4.28 -10.52
CA ASN A 63 0.96 -3.30 -11.53
C ASN A 63 -0.12 -3.85 -12.47
N GLN A 64 0.02 -5.10 -12.93
CA GLN A 64 -0.97 -5.80 -13.75
C GLN A 64 -2.33 -5.89 -13.05
N LEU A 65 -2.35 -6.15 -11.75
CA LEU A 65 -3.56 -6.28 -10.93
C LEU A 65 -4.14 -4.92 -10.46
N GLY A 66 -3.51 -3.81 -10.82
CA GLY A 66 -3.95 -2.46 -10.46
C GLY A 66 -3.84 -2.13 -8.97
N ILE A 67 -2.93 -2.79 -8.24
CA ILE A 67 -2.81 -2.68 -6.77
C ILE A 67 -2.37 -1.28 -6.33
N ALA A 68 -1.55 -0.60 -7.13
CA ALA A 68 -1.15 0.77 -6.86
C ALA A 68 -2.36 1.71 -6.80
N GLN A 69 -3.20 1.69 -7.85
CA GLN A 69 -4.39 2.54 -7.91
C GLN A 69 -5.38 2.17 -6.81
N LEU A 70 -5.65 0.88 -6.61
CA LEU A 70 -6.51 0.40 -5.52
C LEU A 70 -6.07 0.94 -4.15
N THR A 71 -4.75 0.98 -3.91
CA THR A 71 -4.22 1.51 -2.64
C THR A 71 -4.46 3.01 -2.51
N LEU A 72 -4.29 3.78 -3.59
CA LEU A 72 -4.57 5.22 -3.60
C LEU A 72 -6.06 5.49 -3.37
N ASP A 73 -6.94 4.78 -4.08
CA ASP A 73 -8.39 4.91 -3.94
C ASP A 73 -8.83 4.57 -2.51
N ARG A 74 -8.22 3.54 -1.91
CA ARG A 74 -8.54 3.16 -0.54
C ARG A 74 -8.07 4.19 0.48
N ILE A 75 -6.91 4.82 0.26
CA ILE A 75 -6.45 5.95 1.08
C ILE A 75 -7.46 7.08 0.99
N GLU A 76 -7.85 7.51 -0.22
CA GLU A 76 -8.83 8.59 -0.40
C GLU A 76 -10.18 8.29 0.26
N SER A 77 -10.67 7.05 0.12
CA SER A 77 -11.89 6.58 0.77
C SER A 77 -11.81 6.73 2.29
N PHE A 78 -10.71 6.31 2.93
CA PHE A 78 -10.55 6.47 4.38
C PHE A 78 -10.49 7.93 4.82
N TYR A 79 -9.85 8.81 4.04
CA TYR A 79 -9.84 10.25 4.34
C TYR A 79 -11.23 10.86 4.22
N THR A 80 -11.99 10.46 3.20
CA THR A 80 -13.37 10.93 3.00
C THR A 80 -14.27 10.50 4.14
N GLU A 81 -14.18 9.23 4.53
CA GLU A 81 -14.92 8.66 5.67
C GLU A 81 -14.55 9.38 6.98
N ALA A 82 -13.26 9.53 7.26
CA ALA A 82 -12.79 10.22 8.45
C ALA A 82 -13.27 11.68 8.51
N TYR A 83 -13.25 12.40 7.37
CA TYR A 83 -13.76 13.77 7.32
C TYR A 83 -15.26 13.84 7.61
N HIS A 84 -16.03 12.91 7.03
CA HIS A 84 -17.46 12.82 7.29
C HIS A 84 -17.75 12.59 8.78
N GLU A 85 -17.05 11.67 9.43
CA GLU A 85 -17.20 11.41 10.87
C GLU A 85 -16.87 12.66 11.72
N LEU A 86 -15.84 13.41 11.37
CA LEU A 86 -15.50 14.66 12.07
C LEU A 86 -16.59 15.72 11.97
N GLN A 87 -17.31 15.78 10.84
CA GLN A 87 -18.42 16.71 10.66
C GLN A 87 -19.66 16.35 11.48
N GLN A 88 -19.81 15.09 11.89
CA GLN A 88 -20.92 14.62 12.74
C GLN A 88 -20.69 14.90 14.24
N LEU A 89 -19.49 15.34 14.63
CA LEU A 89 -19.20 15.66 16.02
C LEU A 89 -20.03 16.85 16.49
N SER A 90 -20.63 16.73 17.68
CA SER A 90 -21.30 17.84 18.38
C SER A 90 -20.28 18.81 19.02
N LEU A 91 -19.22 19.15 18.29
CA LEU A 91 -18.16 20.06 18.70
C LEU A 91 -17.96 21.15 17.64
N PRO A 92 -17.62 22.39 18.03
CA PRO A 92 -17.24 23.42 17.08
C PRO A 92 -16.06 22.99 16.21
N ALA A 93 -16.07 23.38 14.93
CA ALA A 93 -15.01 23.03 13.98
C ALA A 93 -13.60 23.38 14.47
N ALA A 94 -13.44 24.49 15.19
CA ALA A 94 -12.17 24.90 15.77
C ALA A 94 -11.52 23.84 16.69
N GLN A 95 -12.32 22.93 17.27
CA GLN A 95 -11.81 21.89 18.18
C GLN A 95 -11.34 20.64 17.44
N TRP A 96 -12.03 20.23 16.37
CA TRP A 96 -11.66 19.02 15.61
C TRP A 96 -10.77 19.32 14.39
N LYS A 97 -10.79 20.54 13.86
CA LYS A 97 -10.04 20.94 12.67
C LYS A 97 -8.51 20.77 12.79
N PRO A 98 -7.86 21.01 13.95
CA PRO A 98 -6.43 20.72 14.09
C PRO A 98 -6.06 19.25 13.84
N LEU A 99 -6.94 18.30 14.22
CA LEU A 99 -6.74 16.88 13.96
C LEU A 99 -6.84 16.59 12.46
N TRP A 100 -7.82 17.19 11.78
CA TRP A 100 -7.97 17.08 10.33
C TRP A 100 -6.77 17.64 9.57
N ASP A 101 -6.31 18.83 9.96
CA ASP A 101 -5.15 19.48 9.33
C ASP A 101 -3.87 18.64 9.51
N TYR A 102 -3.70 18.01 10.69
CA TYR A 102 -2.63 17.04 10.90
C TYR A 102 -2.77 15.81 10.00
N ALA A 103 -3.97 15.22 9.90
CA ALA A 103 -4.22 14.09 9.01
C ALA A 103 -3.89 14.45 7.55
N GLN A 104 -4.35 15.60 7.05
CA GLN A 104 -4.05 16.08 5.69
C GLN A 104 -2.54 16.27 5.46
N SER A 105 -1.78 16.67 6.49
CA SER A 105 -0.32 16.78 6.40
C SER A 105 0.40 15.44 6.17
N LEU A 106 -0.27 14.32 6.47
CA LEU A 106 0.25 12.98 6.23
C LEU A 106 -0.02 12.49 4.80
N LEU A 107 -1.02 13.05 4.11
CA LEU A 107 -1.38 12.68 2.76
C LEU A 107 -0.35 13.19 1.75
N GLY A 108 0.04 12.34 0.79
CA GLY A 108 1.00 12.73 -0.25
C GLY A 108 2.41 13.02 0.27
N ARG A 109 2.71 12.65 1.52
CA ARG A 109 4.02 12.89 2.13
C ARG A 109 5.12 12.12 1.41
N LYS A 110 5.88 12.82 0.58
CA LYS A 110 7.19 12.39 0.11
C LYS A 110 8.18 12.80 1.20
N LYS A 111 8.61 11.84 2.03
CA LYS A 111 9.81 12.07 2.83
C LYS A 111 11.04 12.00 1.93
#